data_AF-A0A418XWA7-F1
#
_entry.id   AF-A0A418XWA7-F1
#
_cell.length_a   1.000
_cell.length_b   1.000
_cell.length_c   1.000
_cell.angle_alpha   90.00
_cell.angle_beta   90.00
_cell.angle_gamma   90.00
#
_symmetry.space_group_name_H-M   'P 1'
#
loop_
_entity.id
_entity.type
_entity.pdbx_description
1 polymer ?
#
loop_
_entity_poly.entity_id
_entity_poly.type
_entity_poly.pdbx_seq_one_letter_code
_entity_poly.pdbx_strand_id
1 'polypeptide(L)'
;MLGFPVALLTANAFEWYAHKVWLHEYPRKHRNSPFFSHIRHHKRVRLNGFEDEHYTMPMFQDQEIFNEKVALIGLCAVFTPTVAVAPFFTAGIYYSAWQYWHKHSKAHLQPEWARTQLPWHYDHHMNTHQDANWCVTRPWFDYLMGTRVIGDDSVAETNPLGMALPGWLERPVNRVARRLLPKAFQRLDANRHSEHGRRQRGEVEEIAA
;
A
#
# COMPACT_ATOMS: atom_id res chain seq x y z
N MET A 1 16.12 21.48 -2.52
CA MET A 1 14.68 21.19 -2.73
C MET A 1 14.40 19.79 -3.29
N LEU A 2 15.36 19.10 -3.93
CA LEU A 2 15.19 17.70 -4.38
C LEU A 2 14.95 16.67 -3.26
N GLY A 3 15.37 16.97 -2.03
CA GLY A 3 15.22 16.07 -0.89
C GLY A 3 13.77 15.61 -0.64
N PHE A 4 12.77 16.46 -0.90
CA PHE A 4 11.38 16.10 -0.66
C PHE A 4 10.86 15.05 -1.66
N PRO A 5 10.99 15.22 -3.00
CA PRO A 5 10.71 14.15 -3.95
C PRO A 5 11.47 12.85 -3.67
N VAL A 6 12.76 12.93 -3.31
CA VAL A 6 13.54 11.73 -2.93
C VAL A 6 12.92 11.05 -1.72
N ALA A 7 12.55 11.79 -0.68
CA ALA A 7 11.90 11.24 0.50
C ALA A 7 10.57 10.56 0.18
N LEU A 8 9.75 11.12 -0.73
CA LEU A 8 8.50 10.47 -1.16
C LEU A 8 8.76 9.11 -1.82
N LEU A 9 9.77 9.04 -2.68
CA LEU A 9 10.16 7.80 -3.35
C LEU A 9 10.72 6.79 -2.34
N THR A 10 11.60 7.24 -1.44
CA THR A 10 12.17 6.41 -0.36
C THR A 10 11.08 5.87 0.57
N ALA A 11 10.12 6.71 0.98
CA ALA A 11 9.05 6.29 1.86
C ALA A 11 8.13 5.27 1.18
N ASN A 12 7.75 5.46 -0.09
CA ASN A 12 6.91 4.48 -0.79
C ASN A 12 7.66 3.16 -1.07
N ALA A 13 8.97 3.22 -1.33
CA ALA A 13 9.82 2.03 -1.43
C ALA A 13 9.82 1.23 -0.12
N PHE A 14 10.01 1.94 1.00
CA PHE A 14 10.04 1.35 2.33
C PHE A 14 8.66 0.83 2.75
N GLU A 15 7.59 1.56 2.43
CA GLU A 15 6.20 1.14 2.62
C GLU A 15 5.95 -0.20 1.94
N TRP A 16 6.26 -0.33 0.65
CA TRP A 16 6.15 -1.59 -0.09
C TRP A 16 6.96 -2.72 0.57
N TYR A 17 8.21 -2.44 0.95
CA TYR A 17 9.10 -3.43 1.55
C TYR A 17 8.60 -3.89 2.92
N ALA A 18 8.29 -2.94 3.82
CA ALA A 18 7.85 -3.24 5.17
C ALA A 18 6.51 -3.99 5.15
N HIS A 19 5.57 -3.56 4.30
CA HIS A 19 4.27 -4.21 4.19
C HIS A 19 4.42 -5.66 3.71
N LYS A 20 5.18 -5.89 2.64
CA LYS A 20 5.45 -7.24 2.16
C LYS A 20 6.24 -8.08 3.17
N VAL A 21 7.42 -7.62 3.56
CA VAL A 21 8.41 -8.44 4.27
C VAL A 21 8.12 -8.52 5.76
N TRP A 22 7.81 -7.40 6.40
CA TRP A 22 7.61 -7.37 7.85
C TRP A 22 6.17 -7.60 8.27
N LEU A 23 5.19 -7.11 7.51
CA LEU A 23 3.79 -7.21 7.89
C LEU A 23 3.09 -8.48 7.34
N HIS A 24 3.55 -9.02 6.21
CA HIS A 24 2.99 -10.27 5.64
C HIS A 24 3.93 -11.48 5.75
N GLU A 25 5.14 -11.43 5.20
CA GLU A 25 6.02 -12.61 5.14
C GLU A 25 6.58 -13.04 6.52
N TYR A 26 7.00 -12.09 7.35
CA TYR A 26 7.59 -12.36 8.65
C TYR A 26 6.61 -13.01 9.65
N PRO A 27 5.41 -12.45 9.92
CA PRO A 27 4.49 -13.02 10.92
C PRO A 27 3.93 -14.40 10.54
N ARG A 28 3.92 -14.78 9.25
CA ARG A 28 3.58 -16.15 8.81
C ARG A 28 4.52 -17.21 9.39
N LYS A 29 5.80 -16.85 9.59
CA LYS A 29 6.81 -17.72 10.21
C LYS A 29 6.97 -17.47 11.72
N HIS A 30 6.59 -16.27 12.19
CA HIS A 30 6.79 -15.80 13.55
C HIS A 30 5.48 -15.25 14.15
N ARG A 31 4.51 -16.15 14.40
CA ARG A 31 3.16 -15.77 14.86
C ARG A 31 3.11 -15.02 16.18
N ASN A 32 4.11 -15.20 17.05
CA ASN A 32 4.21 -14.51 18.34
C ASN A 32 4.82 -13.10 18.22
N SER A 33 5.15 -12.64 17.00
CA SER A 33 5.71 -11.31 16.77
C SER A 33 4.63 -10.23 16.85
N PRO A 34 4.99 -8.98 17.19
CA PRO A 34 4.04 -7.86 17.18
C PRO A 34 3.42 -7.63 15.79
N PHE A 35 4.10 -8.03 14.70
CA PHE A 35 3.60 -7.90 13.33
C PHE A 35 2.42 -8.82 13.01
N PHE A 36 2.18 -9.86 13.81
CA PHE A 36 1.01 -10.74 13.61
C PHE A 36 -0.31 -9.99 13.80
N SER A 37 -0.30 -8.85 14.49
CA SER A 37 -1.45 -7.96 14.60
C SER A 37 -1.94 -7.48 13.22
N HIS A 38 -1.04 -7.37 12.24
CA HIS A 38 -1.41 -7.00 10.86
C HIS A 38 -2.14 -8.12 10.11
N ILE A 39 -1.80 -9.39 10.35
CA ILE A 39 -2.54 -10.53 9.79
C ILE A 39 -3.98 -10.57 10.35
N ARG A 40 -4.15 -10.21 11.63
CA ARG A 40 -5.47 -10.07 12.27
C ARG A 40 -6.29 -8.95 11.63
N HIS A 41 -5.67 -7.79 11.41
CA HIS A 41 -6.26 -6.68 10.67
C HIS A 41 -6.75 -7.15 9.29
N HIS A 42 -5.91 -7.82 8.50
CA HIS A 42 -6.28 -8.35 7.18
C HIS A 42 -7.52 -9.24 7.19
N LYS A 43 -7.55 -10.21 8.10
CA LYS A 43 -8.67 -11.13 8.24
C LYS A 43 -9.95 -10.39 8.61
N ARG A 44 -9.88 -9.50 9.61
CA ARG A 44 -11.04 -8.72 10.08
C ARG A 44 -11.58 -7.82 8.97
N VAL A 45 -10.72 -7.04 8.32
CA VAL A 45 -11.05 -6.12 7.23
C VAL A 45 -11.73 -6.85 6.08
N ARG A 46 -11.20 -8.00 5.65
CA ARG A 46 -11.82 -8.78 4.57
C ARG A 46 -13.23 -9.23 4.93
N LEU A 47 -13.41 -9.76 6.14
CA LEU A 47 -14.70 -10.26 6.63
C LEU A 47 -15.72 -9.14 6.84
N ASN A 48 -15.25 -7.92 7.13
CA ASN A 48 -16.09 -6.75 7.38
C ASN A 48 -16.19 -5.82 6.14
N GLY A 49 -16.02 -6.36 4.93
CA GLY A 49 -16.25 -5.57 3.71
C GLY A 49 -15.33 -4.36 3.55
N PHE A 50 -14.07 -4.51 3.98
CA PHE A 50 -13.00 -3.51 4.01
C PHE A 50 -13.02 -2.53 5.20
N GLU A 51 -14.06 -2.56 6.04
CA GLU A 51 -14.18 -1.67 7.19
C GLU A 51 -13.33 -2.12 8.40
N ASP A 52 -12.79 -1.15 9.14
CA ASP A 52 -12.10 -1.40 10.41
C ASP A 52 -12.37 -0.30 11.44
N GLU A 53 -13.28 -0.57 12.37
CA GLU A 53 -13.63 0.35 13.45
C GLU A 53 -12.49 0.61 14.45
N HIS A 54 -11.45 -0.25 14.47
CA HIS A 54 -10.30 -0.07 15.35
C HIS A 54 -9.59 1.27 15.14
N TYR A 55 -9.67 1.86 13.94
CA TYR A 55 -9.13 3.20 13.68
C TYR A 55 -9.82 4.33 14.44
N THR A 56 -10.99 4.09 15.05
CA THR A 56 -11.64 5.04 15.96
C THR A 56 -11.07 4.99 17.39
N MET A 57 -10.30 3.94 17.72
CA MET A 57 -9.83 3.69 19.07
C MET A 57 -8.57 4.50 19.41
N PRO A 58 -8.43 4.95 20.67
CA PRO A 58 -7.18 5.52 21.16
C PRO A 58 -6.03 4.53 21.06
N MET A 59 -4.82 5.02 20.75
CA MET A 59 -3.67 4.15 20.50
C MET A 59 -3.23 3.30 21.70
N PHE A 60 -3.58 3.69 22.92
CA PHE A 60 -3.25 2.91 24.14
C PHE A 60 -4.34 1.90 24.51
N GLN A 61 -5.43 1.84 23.73
CA GLN A 61 -6.53 0.91 23.93
C GLN A 61 -6.60 -0.18 22.86
N ASP A 62 -5.84 -0.03 21.77
CA ASP A 62 -5.76 -0.99 20.68
C ASP A 62 -4.31 -1.27 20.28
N GLN A 63 -3.93 -2.55 20.25
CA GLN A 63 -2.56 -2.98 19.96
C GLN A 63 -2.17 -2.74 18.49
N GLU A 64 -3.09 -2.87 17.55
CA GLU A 64 -2.81 -2.68 16.13
C GLU A 64 -2.55 -1.20 15.84
N ILE A 65 -3.41 -0.33 16.38
CA ILE A 65 -3.23 1.12 16.30
C ILE A 65 -1.97 1.57 17.05
N PHE A 66 -1.66 0.97 18.20
CA PHE A 66 -0.41 1.21 18.92
C PHE A 66 0.80 0.91 18.04
N ASN A 67 0.86 -0.31 17.50
CA ASN A 67 2.00 -0.79 16.72
C ASN A 67 2.25 0.08 15.48
N GLU A 68 1.19 0.42 14.73
CA GLU A 68 1.32 1.28 13.55
C GLU A 68 1.84 2.67 13.91
N LYS A 69 1.23 3.35 14.90
CA LYS A 69 1.66 4.70 15.29
C LYS A 69 3.07 4.71 15.85
N VAL A 70 3.44 3.73 16.68
CA VAL A 70 4.80 3.62 17.23
C VAL A 70 5.82 3.37 16.12
N ALA A 71 5.51 2.53 15.13
CA ALA A 71 6.38 2.32 13.98
C ALA A 71 6.60 3.60 13.17
N LEU A 72 5.52 4.37 12.91
CA LEU A 72 5.61 5.64 12.19
C LEU A 72 6.37 6.72 12.97
N ILE A 73 6.15 6.83 14.28
CA ILE A 73 6.90 7.74 15.15
C ILE A 73 8.37 7.34 15.20
N GLY A 74 8.66 6.03 15.31
CA GLY A 74 10.01 5.48 15.27
C GLY A 74 10.73 5.81 13.96
N LEU A 75 10.03 5.68 12.82
CA LEU A 75 10.57 6.08 11.52
C LEU A 75 10.92 7.56 11.48
N CYS A 76 10.03 8.44 11.94
CA CYS A 76 10.32 9.86 12.04
C CYS A 76 11.55 10.12 12.93
N ALA A 77 11.61 9.50 14.11
CA ALA A 77 12.74 9.66 15.05
C ALA A 77 14.08 9.23 14.44
N VAL A 78 14.12 8.10 13.72
CA VAL A 78 15.32 7.62 13.02
C VAL A 78 15.81 8.63 11.98
N PHE A 79 14.89 9.29 11.27
CA PHE A 79 15.25 10.24 10.22
C PHE A 79 15.43 11.69 10.71
N THR A 80 14.98 12.05 11.91
CA THR A 80 15.16 13.40 12.49
C THR A 80 16.61 13.92 12.40
N PRO A 81 17.67 13.15 12.70
CA PRO A 81 19.05 13.65 12.63
C PRO A 81 19.45 14.15 11.24
N THR A 82 18.80 13.66 10.17
CA THR A 82 19.08 14.12 8.80
C THR A 82 18.70 15.59 8.55
N VAL A 83 17.92 16.22 9.44
CA VAL A 83 17.49 17.62 9.29
C VAL A 83 18.66 18.60 9.18
N ALA A 84 19.80 18.28 9.81
CA ALA A 84 20.99 19.12 9.81
C ALA A 84 21.61 19.29 8.40
N VAL A 85 21.41 18.31 7.51
CA VAL A 85 22.02 18.28 6.18
C VAL A 85 20.99 18.19 5.04
N ALA A 86 19.81 17.66 5.32
CA ALA A 86 18.76 17.40 4.34
C ALA A 86 17.36 17.74 4.88
N PRO A 87 17.09 18.99 5.30
CA PRO A 87 15.84 19.35 5.98
C PRO A 87 14.58 19.06 5.15
N PHE A 88 14.65 19.25 3.82
CA PHE A 88 13.54 18.93 2.92
C PHE A 88 13.30 17.42 2.77
N PHE A 89 14.34 16.59 2.93
CA PHE A 89 14.18 15.14 2.96
C PHE A 89 13.48 14.72 4.26
N THR A 90 13.95 15.21 5.40
CA THR A 90 13.31 14.95 6.71
C THR A 90 11.83 15.38 6.72
N ALA A 91 11.53 16.57 6.19
CA ALA A 91 10.15 17.04 6.04
C ALA A 91 9.32 16.12 5.13
N GLY A 92 9.91 15.59 4.06
CA GLY A 92 9.25 14.61 3.19
C GLY A 92 8.97 13.27 3.87
N ILE A 93 9.85 12.82 4.78
CA ILE A 93 9.61 11.62 5.60
C ILE A 93 8.45 11.86 6.56
N TYR A 94 8.43 13.00 7.27
CA TYR A 94 7.32 13.35 8.17
C TYR A 94 5.99 13.44 7.42
N TYR A 95 5.99 14.10 6.26
CA TYR A 95 4.83 14.16 5.40
C TYR A 95 4.36 12.77 4.96
N SER A 96 5.28 11.87 4.61
CA SER A 96 4.95 10.52 4.17
C SER A 96 4.39 9.66 5.30
N ALA A 97 4.95 9.76 6.51
CA ALA A 97 4.44 9.06 7.69
C ALA A 97 3.02 9.52 8.06
N TRP A 98 2.77 10.84 8.03
CA TRP A 98 1.44 11.39 8.22
C TRP A 98 0.46 10.93 7.13
N GLN A 99 0.87 10.96 5.85
CA GLN A 99 0.05 10.50 4.74
C GLN A 99 -0.30 9.02 4.83
N TYR A 100 0.65 8.17 5.28
CA TYR A 100 0.40 6.76 5.51
C TYR A 100 -0.72 6.59 6.54
N TRP A 101 -0.55 7.12 7.75
CA TRP A 101 -1.58 7.03 8.80
C TRP A 101 -2.92 7.59 8.34
N HIS A 102 -2.92 8.80 7.77
CA HIS A 102 -4.15 9.47 7.36
C HIS A 102 -4.91 8.68 6.30
N LYS A 103 -4.22 8.22 5.25
CA LYS A 103 -4.84 7.47 4.16
C LYS A 103 -5.26 6.08 4.61
N HIS A 104 -4.42 5.37 5.35
CA HIS A 104 -4.71 4.01 5.83
C HIS A 104 -5.93 4.01 6.74
N SER A 105 -5.93 4.87 7.76
CA SER A 105 -7.08 5.04 8.66
C SER A 105 -8.34 5.46 7.92
N LYS A 106 -8.25 6.48 7.05
CA LYS A 106 -9.41 6.93 6.27
C LYS A 106 -9.93 5.82 5.35
N ALA A 107 -9.06 5.01 4.76
CA ALA A 107 -9.46 3.95 3.85
C ALA A 107 -10.38 2.94 4.54
N HIS A 108 -10.02 2.51 5.75
CA HIS A 108 -10.81 1.54 6.50
C HIS A 108 -12.02 2.14 7.22
N LEU A 109 -12.01 3.44 7.50
CA LEU A 109 -13.20 4.14 8.02
C LEU A 109 -14.18 4.55 6.92
N GLN A 110 -13.73 4.59 5.65
CA GLN A 110 -14.53 4.99 4.49
C GLN A 110 -14.25 4.07 3.29
N PRO A 111 -14.77 2.82 3.28
CA PRO A 111 -14.49 1.83 2.24
C PRO A 111 -14.77 2.30 0.81
N GLU A 112 -15.88 3.01 0.58
CA GLU A 112 -16.23 3.54 -0.75
C GLU A 112 -15.25 4.60 -1.24
N TRP A 113 -14.74 5.42 -0.32
CA TRP A 113 -13.67 6.36 -0.63
C TRP A 113 -12.38 5.60 -0.98
N ALA A 114 -12.04 4.56 -0.22
CA ALA A 114 -10.85 3.74 -0.49
C ALA A 114 -10.93 3.05 -1.84
N ARG A 115 -12.08 2.45 -2.17
CA ARG A 115 -12.30 1.76 -3.44
C ARG A 115 -12.04 2.64 -4.65
N THR A 116 -12.38 3.93 -4.56
CA THR A 116 -12.25 4.87 -5.68
C THR A 116 -10.96 5.70 -5.66
N GLN A 117 -10.40 5.97 -4.48
CA GLN A 117 -9.22 6.84 -4.33
C GLN A 117 -7.92 6.09 -4.07
N LEU A 118 -8.00 4.88 -3.52
CA LEU A 118 -6.89 3.97 -3.23
C LEU A 118 -7.26 2.54 -3.68
N PRO A 119 -7.70 2.34 -4.94
CA PRO A 119 -8.17 1.03 -5.42
C PRO A 119 -7.15 -0.08 -5.23
N TRP A 120 -5.84 0.22 -5.28
CA TRP A 120 -4.77 -0.75 -5.00
C TRP A 120 -4.78 -1.25 -3.55
N HIS A 121 -5.04 -0.39 -2.56
CA HIS A 121 -5.15 -0.79 -1.15
C HIS A 121 -6.46 -1.54 -0.91
N TYR A 122 -7.55 -1.13 -1.58
CA TYR A 122 -8.79 -1.90 -1.57
C TYR A 122 -8.58 -3.32 -2.11
N ASP A 123 -7.96 -3.42 -3.28
CA ASP A 123 -7.61 -4.67 -3.95
C ASP A 123 -6.69 -5.54 -3.07
N HIS A 124 -5.74 -4.96 -2.32
CA HIS A 124 -4.87 -5.69 -1.39
C HIS A 124 -5.66 -6.55 -0.38
N HIS A 125 -6.71 -5.98 0.20
CA HIS A 125 -7.54 -6.71 1.15
C HIS A 125 -8.63 -7.55 0.47
N MET A 126 -9.17 -7.10 -0.66
CA MET A 126 -10.42 -7.64 -1.20
C MET A 126 -10.26 -8.57 -2.40
N ASN A 127 -9.09 -8.61 -3.05
CA ASN A 127 -8.84 -9.54 -4.16
C ASN A 127 -8.84 -10.99 -3.72
N THR A 128 -8.89 -11.89 -4.70
CA THR A 128 -8.70 -13.32 -4.45
C THR A 128 -7.27 -13.65 -4.04
N HIS A 129 -6.30 -12.82 -4.44
CA HIS A 129 -4.89 -12.90 -4.04
C HIS A 129 -4.52 -11.70 -3.16
N GLN A 130 -4.30 -11.95 -1.88
CA GLN A 130 -3.93 -10.90 -0.91
C GLN A 130 -2.41 -10.71 -0.77
N ASP A 131 -1.59 -11.63 -1.29
CA ASP A 131 -0.12 -11.52 -1.31
C ASP A 131 0.37 -10.60 -2.48
N ALA A 132 -0.25 -9.44 -2.64
CA ALA A 132 0.00 -8.46 -3.70
C ALA A 132 -0.51 -7.06 -3.30
N ASN A 133 -0.19 -6.03 -4.10
CA ASN A 133 -0.61 -4.64 -3.84
C ASN A 133 -0.11 -4.09 -2.48
N TRP A 134 1.19 -4.10 -2.26
CA TRP A 134 1.80 -3.81 -0.95
C TRP A 134 1.83 -2.32 -0.59
N CYS A 135 1.62 -1.41 -1.53
CA CYS A 135 1.55 0.01 -1.20
C CYS A 135 0.15 0.37 -0.70
N VAL A 136 0.09 1.25 0.28
CA VAL A 136 -1.12 1.89 0.81
C VAL A 136 -1.29 3.28 0.21
N THR A 137 -0.24 4.11 0.20
CA THR A 137 -0.37 5.55 -0.08
C THR A 137 -0.40 5.89 -1.57
N ARG A 138 0.40 5.19 -2.37
CA ARG A 138 0.54 5.31 -3.83
C ARG A 138 1.05 3.99 -4.40
N PRO A 139 0.61 3.53 -5.58
CA PRO A 139 0.93 2.19 -6.08
C PRO A 139 2.33 2.10 -6.73
N TRP A 140 3.22 3.09 -6.56
CA TRP A 140 4.40 3.23 -7.41
C TRP A 140 5.29 1.99 -7.37
N PHE A 141 5.63 1.51 -6.17
CA PHE A 141 6.46 0.32 -6.04
C PHE A 141 5.73 -0.98 -6.41
N ASP A 142 4.40 -1.02 -6.37
CA ASP A 142 3.68 -2.15 -6.94
C ASP A 142 3.80 -2.23 -8.47
N TYR A 143 3.82 -1.08 -9.15
CA TYR A 143 4.12 -1.02 -10.58
C TYR A 143 5.60 -1.32 -10.88
N LEU A 144 6.53 -0.77 -10.09
CA LEU A 144 7.97 -1.00 -10.30
C LEU A 144 8.35 -2.48 -10.09
N MET A 145 7.79 -3.10 -9.05
CA MET A 145 8.13 -4.48 -8.65
C MET A 145 7.24 -5.53 -9.34
N GLY A 146 6.19 -5.10 -10.05
CA GLY A 146 5.27 -5.99 -10.74
C GLY A 146 4.33 -6.75 -9.79
N THR A 147 3.98 -6.15 -8.66
CA THR A 147 3.10 -6.71 -7.63
C THR A 147 1.69 -6.12 -7.63
N ARG A 148 1.37 -5.19 -8.54
CA ARG A 148 -0.01 -4.72 -8.72
C ARG A 148 -0.88 -5.83 -9.33
N VAL A 149 -2.03 -6.09 -8.72
CA VAL A 149 -3.09 -7.01 -9.15
C VAL A 149 -4.41 -6.23 -9.14
N ILE A 150 -4.90 -5.85 -10.31
CA ILE A 150 -6.14 -5.06 -10.45
C ILE A 150 -7.35 -5.99 -10.30
N GLY A 151 -8.22 -5.67 -9.33
CA GLY A 151 -9.45 -6.42 -9.06
C GLY A 151 -10.65 -5.91 -9.84
N ASP A 152 -10.89 -4.60 -9.81
CA ASP A 152 -12.00 -3.94 -10.51
C ASP A 152 -11.49 -2.86 -11.46
N ASP A 153 -11.63 -3.16 -12.75
CA ASP A 153 -11.18 -2.30 -13.84
C ASP A 153 -11.95 -0.98 -13.94
N SER A 154 -13.15 -0.89 -13.36
CA SER A 154 -13.98 0.32 -13.42
C SER A 154 -13.50 1.44 -12.48
N VAL A 155 -12.74 1.08 -11.44
CA VAL A 155 -12.21 2.01 -10.43
C VAL A 155 -10.68 2.05 -10.38
N ALA A 156 -10.01 1.14 -11.11
CA ALA A 156 -8.57 1.07 -11.15
C ALA A 156 -7.92 2.37 -11.66
N GLU A 157 -6.74 2.67 -11.12
CA GLU A 157 -5.95 3.79 -11.60
C GLU A 157 -5.51 3.61 -13.07
N THR A 158 -5.55 4.69 -13.83
CA THR A 158 -5.28 4.69 -15.29
C THR A 158 -3.80 4.84 -15.63
N ASN A 159 -2.95 5.11 -14.65
CA ASN A 159 -1.53 5.31 -14.80
C ASN A 159 -0.77 4.91 -13.52
N PRO A 160 0.53 4.57 -13.63
CA PRO A 160 1.30 4.05 -12.50
C PRO A 160 1.56 5.07 -11.39
N LEU A 161 1.26 6.36 -11.60
CA LEU A 161 1.40 7.38 -10.55
C LEU A 161 0.23 7.36 -9.57
N GLY A 162 -0.89 6.69 -9.91
CA GLY A 162 -2.07 6.58 -9.04
C GLY A 162 -2.75 7.93 -8.80
N MET A 163 -2.77 8.81 -9.80
CA MET A 163 -3.37 10.14 -9.72
C MET A 163 -4.02 10.55 -11.04
N ALA A 164 -5.02 11.42 -10.98
CA ALA A 164 -5.64 11.97 -12.19
C ALA A 164 -4.63 12.84 -12.95
N LEU A 165 -4.42 12.53 -14.23
CA LEU A 165 -3.54 13.28 -15.13
C LEU A 165 -4.33 13.74 -16.36
N PRO A 166 -4.03 14.93 -16.91
CA PRO A 166 -4.53 15.30 -18.23
C PRO A 166 -4.05 14.31 -19.29
N GLY A 167 -4.88 13.99 -20.28
CA GLY A 167 -4.57 12.96 -21.29
C GLY A 167 -3.29 13.21 -22.10
N TRP A 168 -2.87 14.48 -22.25
CA TRP A 168 -1.60 14.83 -22.91
C TRP A 168 -0.37 14.43 -22.08
N LEU A 169 -0.50 14.31 -20.76
CA LEU A 169 0.56 13.89 -19.84
C LEU A 169 0.47 12.40 -19.50
N GLU A 170 -0.75 11.86 -19.38
CA GLU A 170 -0.96 10.46 -19.04
C GLU A 170 -0.41 9.50 -20.11
N ARG A 171 -0.72 9.77 -21.39
CA ARG A 171 -0.27 8.94 -22.52
C ARG A 171 1.26 8.77 -22.57
N PRO A 172 2.08 9.85 -22.50
CA PRO A 172 3.52 9.68 -22.48
C PRO A 172 4.01 8.99 -21.21
N VAL A 173 3.44 9.27 -20.03
CA VAL A 173 3.80 8.57 -18.78
C VAL A 173 3.61 7.06 -18.92
N ASN A 174 2.43 6.62 -19.39
CA ASN A 174 2.14 5.21 -19.58
C ASN A 174 3.04 4.55 -20.63
N ARG A 175 3.32 5.25 -21.73
CA ARG A 175 4.22 4.77 -22.78
C ARG A 175 5.65 4.58 -22.25
N VAL A 176 6.16 5.58 -21.52
CA VAL A 176 7.52 5.54 -20.96
C VAL A 176 7.61 4.45 -19.90
N ALA A 177 6.64 4.34 -18.99
CA ALA A 177 6.62 3.30 -17.96
C ALA A 177 6.67 1.89 -18.57
N ARG A 178 5.81 1.59 -19.56
CA ARG A 178 5.82 0.31 -20.27
C ARG A 178 7.14 0.04 -21.01
N ARG A 179 7.76 1.09 -21.58
CA ARG A 179 9.06 0.97 -22.28
C ARG A 179 10.23 0.70 -21.34
N LEU A 180 10.26 1.36 -20.18
CA LEU A 180 11.36 1.25 -19.22
C LEU A 180 11.25 -0.01 -18.35
N LEU A 181 10.03 -0.50 -18.10
CA LEU A 181 9.76 -1.62 -17.19
C LEU A 181 8.98 -2.76 -17.88
N PRO A 182 9.42 -3.27 -19.03
CA PRO A 182 8.62 -4.20 -19.84
C PRO A 182 8.27 -5.49 -19.08
N LYS A 183 9.22 -6.03 -18.30
CA LYS A 183 8.99 -7.24 -17.48
C LYS A 183 7.99 -7.00 -16.35
N ALA A 184 8.02 -5.83 -15.73
CA ALA A 184 7.06 -5.50 -14.68
C ALA A 184 5.66 -5.44 -15.27
N PHE A 185 5.46 -4.68 -16.35
CA PHE A 185 4.16 -4.57 -17.02
C PHE A 185 3.64 -5.90 -17.58
N GLN A 186 4.50 -6.77 -18.09
CA GLN A 186 4.11 -8.14 -18.45
C GLN A 186 3.54 -8.92 -17.26
N ARG A 187 4.15 -8.79 -16.07
CA ARG A 187 3.62 -9.39 -14.84
C ARG A 187 2.30 -8.75 -14.43
N LEU A 188 2.17 -7.44 -14.53
CA LEU A 188 0.93 -6.73 -14.20
C LEU A 188 -0.24 -7.20 -15.09
N ASP A 189 0.00 -7.31 -16.39
CA ASP A 189 -0.99 -7.79 -17.35
C ASP A 189 -1.36 -9.26 -17.04
N ALA A 190 -0.39 -10.13 -16.72
CA ALA A 190 -0.63 -11.53 -16.31
C ALA A 190 -1.39 -11.66 -14.98
N ASN A 191 -1.05 -10.83 -13.99
CA ASN A 191 -1.70 -10.76 -12.68
C ASN A 191 -3.19 -10.42 -12.83
N ARG A 192 -3.49 -9.41 -13.66
CA ARG A 192 -4.88 -8.98 -13.94
C ARG A 192 -5.68 -10.09 -14.59
N HIS A 193 -5.12 -10.81 -15.57
CA HIS A 193 -5.79 -11.96 -16.18
C HIS A 193 -6.05 -13.10 -15.17
N SER A 194 -5.09 -13.36 -14.28
CA SER A 194 -5.20 -14.41 -13.26
C SER A 194 -6.29 -14.08 -12.23
N GLU A 195 -6.34 -12.84 -11.74
CA GLU A 195 -7.36 -12.38 -10.80
C GLU A 195 -8.77 -12.47 -11.41
N HIS A 196 -8.95 -12.00 -12.64
CA HIS A 196 -10.23 -12.13 -13.35
C HIS A 196 -10.68 -13.59 -13.47
N GLY A 197 -9.75 -14.49 -13.81
CA GLY A 197 -10.02 -15.92 -13.88
C GLY A 197 -10.42 -16.53 -12.53
N ARG A 198 -9.71 -16.18 -11.46
CA ARG A 198 -10.01 -16.67 -10.09
C ARG A 198 -11.38 -16.19 -9.60
N ARG A 199 -11.68 -14.89 -9.79
CA ARG A 199 -12.98 -14.31 -9.44
C ARG A 199 -14.14 -15.02 -10.14
N GLN A 200 -14.01 -15.32 -11.44
CA GLN A 200 -15.03 -16.06 -12.19
C GLN A 200 -15.25 -17.48 -11.67
N ARG A 201 -14.21 -18.12 -11.14
CA ARG A 201 -14.29 -19.47 -10.55
C ARG A 201 -14.66 -19.47 -9.06
N GLY A 202 -14.72 -18.31 -8.42
CA GLY A 202 -14.92 -18.20 -6.97
C GLY A 202 -13.74 -18.71 -6.14
N GLU A 203 -12.54 -18.78 -6.72
CA GLU A 203 -11.32 -19.23 -6.03
C GLU A 203 -10.73 -18.08 -5.21
N VAL A 204 -10.48 -18.30 -3.92
CA VAL A 204 -9.84 -17.33 -3.02
C VAL A 204 -8.59 -17.96 -2.41
N GLU A 205 -7.44 -17.30 -2.57
CA GLU A 205 -6.20 -17.61 -1.86
C GLU A 205 -6.16 -16.77 -0.58
N GLU A 206 -6.58 -17.37 0.53
CA GLU A 206 -6.46 -16.73 1.84
C GLU A 206 -4.99 -16.57 2.24
N ILE A 207 -4.66 -15.47 2.95
CA ILE A 207 -3.36 -15.34 3.61
C ILE A 207 -3.22 -16.53 4.56
N ALA A 208 -2.20 -17.36 4.32
CA ALA A 208 -1.90 -18.51 5.17
C ALA A 208 -1.56 -18.00 6.58
N ALA A 209 -2.56 -17.97 7.45
CA ALA A 209 -2.45 -17.53 8.83
C ALA A 209 -1.57 -18.49 9.60
#